data_AF-A0A2W4Q5X3-F1
#
_entry.id   AF-A0A2W4Q5X3-F1
#
_cell.length_a   1.000
_cell.length_b   1.000
_cell.length_c   1.000
_cell.angle_alpha   90.00
_cell.angle_beta   90.00
_cell.angle_gamma   90.00
#
_symmetry.space_group_name_H-M   'P 1'
#
loop_
_entity.id
_entity.type
_entity.pdbx_description
1 polymer ?
#
loop_
_entity_poly.entity_id
_entity_poly.type
_entity_poly.pdbx_seq_one_letter_code
_entity_poly.pdbx_strand_id
1 'polypeptide(L)'
;MWGQVAGVKRFRFRLQRLLDLREQEVDAARRQLAAARQAVAAAEAGLRTVESLVRRRLDDAARQEALGSPALDFVLRRLQIAGLLRTLAEARAGLEAARQVEAGRRQELVAALGRARTLERLRDRRREEWRAEAARAEQAELDELALRPSGAYGAVAPHRVLAGMAHLGMAGTSHLGLAATGHRSLVRSGHPGTPEALALHLTTPTGKEEAR
;
A
#
# COMPACT_ATOMS: atom_id res chain seq x y z
N MET A 1 29.80 -15.27 -32.49
CA MET A 1 29.71 -16.48 -31.65
C MET A 1 30.03 -16.05 -30.23
N TRP A 2 29.02 -15.77 -29.40
CA TRP A 2 29.24 -15.15 -28.08
C TRP A 2 29.55 -16.25 -27.06
N GLY A 3 30.73 -16.14 -26.45
CA GLY A 3 31.23 -17.05 -25.42
C GLY A 3 30.29 -17.10 -24.24
N GLN A 4 29.84 -18.31 -23.94
CA GLN A 4 29.00 -18.64 -22.80
C GLN A 4 29.89 -18.63 -21.56
N VAL A 5 29.86 -17.55 -20.78
CA VAL A 5 30.50 -17.49 -19.46
C VAL A 5 29.80 -18.53 -18.57
N ALA A 6 30.44 -19.68 -18.42
CA ALA A 6 29.99 -20.75 -17.54
C ALA A 6 30.21 -20.32 -16.09
N GLY A 7 29.19 -20.42 -15.24
CA GLY A 7 29.42 -20.44 -13.79
C GLY A 7 28.22 -20.08 -12.91
N VAL A 8 27.53 -18.97 -13.17
CA VAL A 8 26.55 -18.49 -12.18
C VAL A 8 25.16 -19.10 -12.44
N LYS A 9 24.77 -20.08 -11.62
CA LYS A 9 23.39 -20.62 -11.60
C LYS A 9 22.39 -19.48 -11.44
N ARG A 10 21.43 -19.37 -12.37
CA ARG A 10 20.33 -18.40 -12.33
C ARG A 10 19.63 -18.39 -10.97
N PHE A 11 19.31 -17.20 -10.44
CA PHE A 11 18.56 -17.03 -9.21
C PHE A 11 17.22 -17.79 -9.25
N ARG A 12 16.93 -18.58 -8.21
CA ARG A 12 15.65 -19.27 -8.02
C ARG A 12 15.13 -19.01 -6.62
N PHE A 13 13.97 -18.37 -6.53
CA PHE A 13 13.31 -18.16 -5.25
C PHE A 13 12.52 -19.41 -4.85
N ARG A 14 12.90 -20.03 -3.73
CA ARG A 14 12.29 -21.29 -3.26
C ARG A 14 10.79 -21.18 -3.01
N LEU A 15 10.31 -20.00 -2.61
CA LEU A 15 8.92 -19.73 -2.29
C LEU A 15 8.16 -19.05 -3.44
N GLN A 16 8.64 -19.13 -4.68
CA GLN A 16 7.99 -18.48 -5.83
C GLN A 16 6.53 -18.94 -5.98
N ARG A 17 6.26 -20.25 -5.91
CA ARG A 17 4.88 -20.78 -6.00
C ARG A 17 3.95 -20.23 -4.91
N LEU A 18 4.50 -20.02 -3.70
CA LEU A 18 3.72 -19.44 -2.61
C LEU A 18 3.45 -17.96 -2.85
N LEU A 19 4.43 -17.21 -3.38
CA LEU A 19 4.23 -15.82 -3.77
C LEU A 19 3.13 -15.71 -4.85
N ASP A 20 3.20 -16.54 -5.90
CA ASP A 20 2.21 -16.56 -6.97
C ASP A 20 0.80 -16.86 -6.42
N LEU A 21 0.68 -17.80 -5.48
CA LEU A 21 -0.59 -18.07 -4.79
C LEU A 21 -1.10 -16.86 -3.99
N ARG A 22 -0.22 -16.12 -3.31
CA ARG A 22 -0.62 -14.90 -2.57
C ARG A 22 -1.02 -13.76 -3.48
N GLU A 23 -0.39 -13.63 -4.64
CA GLU A 23 -0.82 -12.69 -5.67
C GLU A 23 -2.22 -13.03 -6.20
N GLN A 24 -2.51 -14.32 -6.42
CA GLN A 24 -3.85 -14.78 -6.79
C GLN A 24 -4.89 -14.49 -5.69
N GLU A 25 -4.54 -14.67 -4.41
CA GLU A 25 -5.41 -14.29 -3.28
C GLU A 25 -5.71 -12.78 -3.28
N VAL A 26 -4.70 -11.94 -3.56
CA VAL A 26 -4.89 -10.48 -3.67
C VAL A 26 -5.87 -10.16 -4.80
N ASP A 27 -5.72 -10.78 -5.95
CA ASP A 27 -6.62 -10.54 -7.09
C ASP A 27 -8.04 -11.04 -6.82
N ALA A 28 -8.18 -12.17 -6.10
CA ALA A 28 -9.48 -12.63 -5.64
C ALA A 28 -10.13 -11.64 -4.67
N ALA A 29 -9.39 -11.13 -3.68
CA ALA A 29 -9.87 -10.13 -2.73
C ALA A 29 -10.26 -8.81 -3.41
N ARG A 30 -9.52 -8.39 -4.45
CA ARG A 30 -9.87 -7.21 -5.28
C ARG A 30 -11.22 -7.41 -5.98
N ARG A 31 -11.44 -8.58 -6.60
CA ARG A 31 -12.71 -8.90 -7.26
C ARG A 31 -13.88 -8.93 -6.26
N GLN A 32 -13.67 -9.51 -5.09
CA GLN A 32 -14.67 -9.56 -4.02
C GLN A 32 -15.03 -8.16 -3.50
N LEU A 33 -14.04 -7.29 -3.30
CA LEU A 33 -14.29 -5.90 -2.91
C LEU A 33 -15.05 -5.13 -4.00
N ALA A 34 -14.72 -5.34 -5.27
CA ALA A 34 -15.44 -4.73 -6.39
C ALA A 34 -16.92 -5.16 -6.41
N ALA A 35 -17.19 -6.46 -6.23
CA ALA A 35 -18.55 -6.98 -6.13
C ALA A 35 -19.31 -6.39 -4.91
N ALA A 36 -18.66 -6.29 -3.74
CA ALA A 36 -19.26 -5.68 -2.56
C ALA A 36 -19.62 -4.19 -2.78
N ARG A 37 -18.76 -3.44 -3.47
CA ARG A 37 -19.04 -2.04 -3.85
C ARG A 37 -20.23 -1.91 -4.79
N GLN A 38 -20.35 -2.82 -5.77
CA GLN A 38 -21.52 -2.86 -6.65
C GLN A 38 -22.80 -3.15 -5.85
N ALA A 39 -22.75 -4.04 -4.86
CA ALA A 39 -23.87 -4.33 -3.99
C ALA A 39 -24.27 -3.10 -3.14
N VAL A 40 -23.30 -2.36 -2.59
CA VAL A 40 -23.56 -1.08 -1.88
C VAL A 40 -24.23 -0.08 -2.82
N ALA A 41 -23.68 0.13 -4.02
CA ALA A 41 -24.25 1.06 -4.99
C ALA A 41 -25.68 0.69 -5.40
N ALA A 42 -25.97 -0.60 -5.56
CA ALA A 42 -27.31 -1.10 -5.85
C ALA A 42 -28.27 -0.87 -4.67
N ALA A 43 -27.82 -1.14 -3.43
CA ALA A 43 -28.61 -0.89 -2.22
C ALA A 43 -28.91 0.61 -2.03
N GLU A 44 -27.94 1.49 -2.30
CA GLU A 44 -28.16 2.94 -2.26
C GLU A 44 -29.16 3.41 -3.34
N ALA A 45 -29.10 2.85 -4.54
CA ALA A 45 -30.07 3.15 -5.59
C ALA A 45 -31.48 2.67 -5.22
N GLY A 46 -31.60 1.48 -4.64
CA GLY A 46 -32.85 0.95 -4.09
C GLY A 46 -33.42 1.85 -2.99
N LEU A 47 -32.58 2.25 -2.04
CA LEU A 47 -32.97 3.15 -0.95
C LEU A 47 -33.49 4.49 -1.48
N ARG A 48 -32.76 5.14 -2.40
CA ARG A 48 -33.21 6.40 -3.04
C ARG A 48 -34.56 6.25 -3.73
N THR A 49 -34.80 5.11 -4.37
CA THR A 49 -36.09 4.82 -5.02
C THR A 49 -37.21 4.77 -4.00
N VAL A 50 -37.04 4.03 -2.90
CA VAL A 50 -38.03 3.94 -1.82
C VAL A 50 -38.25 5.29 -1.14
N GLU A 51 -37.19 6.05 -0.86
CA GLU A 51 -37.29 7.39 -0.27
C GLU A 51 -38.09 8.35 -1.16
N SER A 52 -37.85 8.31 -2.48
CA SER A 52 -38.62 9.11 -3.42
C SER A 52 -40.10 8.72 -3.45
N LEU A 53 -40.41 7.43 -3.33
CA LEU A 53 -41.77 6.91 -3.30
C LEU A 53 -42.49 7.32 -2.02
N VAL A 54 -41.84 7.17 -0.87
CA VAL A 54 -42.37 7.62 0.43
C VAL A 54 -42.68 9.10 0.37
N ARG A 55 -41.75 9.93 -0.12
CA ARG A 55 -41.94 11.38 -0.21
C ARG A 55 -43.14 11.75 -1.09
N ARG A 56 -43.23 11.17 -2.30
CA ARG A 56 -44.37 11.40 -3.20
C ARG A 56 -45.69 11.03 -2.54
N ARG A 57 -45.76 9.90 -1.82
CA ARG A 57 -46.99 9.44 -1.16
C ARG A 57 -47.39 10.31 0.03
N LEU A 58 -46.42 10.83 0.77
CA LEU A 58 -46.68 11.82 1.83
C LEU A 58 -47.20 13.13 1.24
N ASP A 59 -46.58 13.63 0.17
CA ASP A 59 -47.01 14.85 -0.51
C ASP A 59 -48.43 14.69 -1.11
N ASP A 60 -48.73 13.52 -1.70
CA ASP A 60 -50.08 13.18 -2.19
C ASP A 60 -51.10 13.12 -1.04
N ALA A 61 -50.75 12.50 0.09
CA ALA A 61 -51.63 12.41 1.25
C ALA A 61 -51.96 13.81 1.80
N ALA A 62 -50.96 14.68 1.96
CA ALA A 62 -51.15 16.06 2.42
C ALA A 62 -52.07 16.87 1.49
N ARG A 63 -51.91 16.71 0.17
CA ARG A 63 -52.82 17.35 -0.82
C ARG A 63 -54.25 16.86 -0.69
N GLN A 64 -54.45 15.55 -0.51
CA GLN A 64 -55.78 14.96 -0.41
C GLN A 64 -56.49 15.30 0.91
N GLU A 65 -55.73 15.43 2.00
CA GLU A 65 -56.25 15.92 3.28
C GLU A 65 -56.77 17.36 3.16
N ALA A 66 -56.03 18.23 2.46
CA ALA A 66 -56.45 19.61 2.22
C ALA A 66 -57.73 19.73 1.37
N LEU A 67 -58.02 18.74 0.51
CA LEU A 67 -59.19 18.73 -0.37
C LEU A 67 -60.44 18.08 0.25
N GLY A 68 -60.32 17.49 1.45
CA GLY A 68 -61.41 16.74 2.08
C GLY A 68 -61.59 15.35 1.45
N SER A 69 -60.82 14.38 1.95
CA SER A 69 -60.87 12.98 1.51
C SER A 69 -61.95 12.18 2.25
N PRO A 70 -62.60 11.19 1.60
CA PRO A 70 -63.39 10.18 2.31
C PRO A 70 -62.57 9.48 3.41
N ALA A 71 -63.22 9.13 4.52
CA ALA A 71 -62.57 8.52 5.69
C ALA A 71 -61.91 7.18 5.37
N LEU A 72 -62.52 6.36 4.50
CA LEU A 72 -61.96 5.07 4.07
C LEU A 72 -60.63 5.28 3.32
N ASP A 73 -60.57 6.23 2.40
CA ASP A 73 -59.37 6.50 1.62
C ASP A 73 -58.22 7.02 2.50
N PHE A 74 -58.54 7.79 3.54
CA PHE A 74 -57.57 8.22 4.55
C PHE A 74 -56.93 7.01 5.27
N VAL A 75 -57.75 6.06 5.73
CA VAL A 75 -57.26 4.83 6.39
C VAL A 75 -56.39 4.00 5.44
N LEU A 76 -56.84 3.78 4.21
CA LEU A 76 -56.09 3.01 3.20
C LEU A 76 -54.74 3.65 2.89
N ARG A 77 -54.69 4.98 2.72
CA ARG A 77 -53.44 5.72 2.50
C ARG A 77 -52.47 5.58 3.67
N ARG A 78 -52.98 5.69 4.91
CA ARG A 78 -52.14 5.55 6.11
C ARG A 78 -51.52 4.14 6.21
N LEU A 79 -52.28 3.10 5.88
CA LEU A 79 -51.76 1.73 5.81
C LEU A 79 -50.69 1.57 4.73
N GLN A 80 -50.89 2.14 3.54
CA GLN A 80 -49.90 2.13 2.46
C GLN A 80 -48.61 2.85 2.86
N ILE A 81 -48.71 4.04 3.47
CA ILE A 81 -47.55 4.79 3.96
C ILE A 81 -46.81 3.99 5.04
N ALA A 82 -47.53 3.37 5.98
CA ALA A 82 -46.91 2.53 7.00
C ALA A 82 -46.14 1.35 6.39
N GLY A 83 -46.68 0.71 5.34
CA GLY A 83 -45.98 -0.31 4.58
C GLY A 83 -44.71 0.22 3.92
N LEU A 84 -44.76 1.38 3.27
CA LEU A 84 -43.60 2.00 2.65
C LEU A 84 -42.52 2.41 3.65
N LEU A 85 -42.91 2.89 4.84
CA LEU A 85 -41.97 3.21 5.90
C LEU A 85 -41.26 1.95 6.43
N ARG A 86 -41.95 0.81 6.47
CA ARG A 86 -41.32 -0.48 6.78
C ARG A 86 -40.32 -0.87 5.70
N THR A 87 -40.70 -0.81 4.42
CA THR A 87 -39.78 -1.06 3.29
C THR A 87 -38.58 -0.12 3.31
N LEU A 88 -38.77 1.15 3.71
CA LEU A 88 -37.69 2.11 3.87
C LEU A 88 -36.71 1.68 4.97
N ALA A 89 -37.23 1.22 6.12
CA ALA A 89 -36.40 0.72 7.20
C ALA A 89 -35.61 -0.53 6.77
N GLU A 90 -36.25 -1.46 6.06
CA GLU A 90 -35.61 -2.66 5.50
C GLU A 90 -34.51 -2.29 4.48
N ALA A 91 -34.78 -1.33 3.59
CA ALA A 91 -33.79 -0.86 2.61
C ALA A 91 -32.57 -0.21 3.29
N ARG A 92 -32.79 0.56 4.36
CA ARG A 92 -31.70 1.15 5.18
C ARG A 92 -30.88 0.08 5.87
N ALA A 93 -31.54 -0.91 6.49
CA ALA A 93 -30.85 -2.04 7.10
C ALA A 93 -30.03 -2.84 6.08
N GLY A 94 -30.59 -3.06 4.87
CA GLY A 94 -29.90 -3.72 3.77
C GLY A 94 -28.66 -2.95 3.29
N LEU A 95 -28.75 -1.62 3.20
CA LEU A 95 -27.60 -0.77 2.87
C LEU A 95 -26.49 -0.88 3.92
N GLU A 96 -26.85 -0.82 5.21
CA GLU A 96 -25.84 -0.95 6.28
C GLU A 96 -25.20 -2.34 6.29
N ALA A 97 -25.97 -3.40 6.07
CA ALA A 97 -25.41 -4.75 5.91
C ALA A 97 -24.44 -4.83 4.72
N ALA A 98 -24.78 -4.23 3.58
CA ALA A 98 -23.90 -4.18 2.40
C ALA A 98 -22.60 -3.41 2.70
N ARG A 99 -22.67 -2.30 3.43
CA ARG A 99 -21.50 -1.50 3.85
C ARG A 99 -20.59 -2.28 4.81
N GLN A 100 -21.17 -3.03 5.73
CA GLN A 100 -20.39 -3.92 6.62
C GLN A 100 -19.63 -5.00 5.83
N VAL A 101 -20.28 -5.59 4.83
CA VAL A 101 -19.63 -6.56 3.93
C VAL A 101 -18.49 -5.89 3.15
N GLU A 102 -18.71 -4.70 2.58
CA GLU A 102 -17.64 -3.97 1.87
C GLU A 102 -16.45 -3.68 2.79
N ALA A 103 -16.71 -3.23 4.02
CA ALA A 103 -15.67 -2.96 5.02
C ALA A 103 -14.86 -4.23 5.33
N GLY A 104 -15.53 -5.37 5.52
CA GLY A 104 -14.88 -6.68 5.68
C GLY A 104 -13.99 -7.04 4.49
N ARG A 105 -14.50 -6.94 3.27
CA ARG A 105 -13.71 -7.22 2.04
C ARG A 105 -12.51 -6.29 1.88
N ARG A 106 -12.64 -5.03 2.31
CA ARG A 106 -11.52 -4.08 2.32
C ARG A 106 -10.43 -4.53 3.29
N GLN A 107 -10.78 -4.98 4.48
CA GLN A 107 -9.81 -5.50 5.45
C GLN A 107 -9.13 -6.78 4.94
N GLU A 108 -9.87 -7.69 4.32
CA GLU A 108 -9.33 -8.89 3.69
C GLU A 108 -8.29 -8.57 2.61
N LEU A 109 -8.56 -7.57 1.76
CA LEU A 109 -7.62 -7.10 0.74
C LEU A 109 -6.34 -6.54 1.38
N VAL A 110 -6.45 -5.73 2.43
CA VAL A 110 -5.28 -5.20 3.15
C VAL A 110 -4.44 -6.34 3.74
N ALA A 111 -5.08 -7.34 4.34
CA ALA A 111 -4.39 -8.50 4.88
C ALA A 111 -3.70 -9.33 3.79
N ALA A 112 -4.36 -9.55 2.64
CA ALA A 112 -3.78 -10.27 1.51
C ALA A 112 -2.55 -9.54 0.93
N LEU A 113 -2.65 -8.22 0.75
CA LEU A 113 -1.53 -7.39 0.31
C LEU A 113 -0.36 -7.45 1.30
N GLY A 114 -0.64 -7.42 2.61
CA GLY A 114 0.39 -7.57 3.64
C GLY A 114 1.15 -8.90 3.56
N ARG A 115 0.42 -10.00 3.34
CA ARG A 115 1.03 -11.33 3.16
C ARG A 115 1.89 -11.42 1.90
N ALA A 116 1.38 -10.92 0.76
CA ALA A 116 2.14 -10.90 -0.49
C ALA A 116 3.42 -10.06 -0.38
N ARG A 117 3.31 -8.83 0.16
CA ARG A 117 4.44 -7.91 0.33
C ARG A 117 5.55 -8.46 1.23
N THR A 118 5.19 -9.27 2.23
CA THR A 118 6.17 -9.93 3.09
C THR A 118 7.03 -10.93 2.30
N LEU A 119 6.41 -11.69 1.39
CA LEU A 119 7.13 -12.64 0.53
C LEU A 119 7.94 -11.94 -0.57
N GLU A 120 7.43 -10.84 -1.13
CA GLU A 120 8.17 -9.99 -2.07
C GLU A 120 9.47 -9.48 -1.44
N ARG A 121 9.39 -8.88 -0.24
CA ARG A 121 10.57 -8.40 0.49
C ARG A 121 11.58 -9.51 0.76
N LEU A 122 11.09 -10.71 1.11
CA LEU A 122 11.97 -11.87 1.30
C LEU A 122 12.65 -12.27 -0.01
N ARG A 123 11.92 -12.27 -1.13
CA ARG A 123 12.47 -12.56 -2.46
C ARG A 123 13.55 -11.56 -2.85
N ASP A 124 13.30 -10.27 -2.64
CA ASP A 124 14.24 -9.20 -2.97
C ASP A 124 15.52 -9.31 -2.17
N ARG A 125 15.41 -9.52 -0.85
CA ARG A 125 16.57 -9.77 0.01
C ARG A 125 17.38 -10.98 -0.44
N ARG A 126 16.71 -12.11 -0.75
CA ARG A 126 17.41 -13.32 -1.25
C ARG A 126 18.07 -13.09 -2.60
N ARG A 127 17.49 -12.24 -3.45
CA ARG A 127 18.07 -11.86 -4.73
C ARG A 127 19.31 -10.98 -4.56
N GLU A 128 19.29 -10.06 -3.61
CA GLU A 128 20.46 -9.23 -3.25
C GLU A 128 21.59 -10.09 -2.69
N GLU A 129 21.28 -11.01 -1.76
CA GLU A 129 22.23 -11.98 -1.22
C GLU A 129 22.89 -12.81 -2.34
N TRP A 130 22.07 -13.38 -3.24
CA TRP A 130 22.57 -14.14 -4.38
C TRP A 130 23.44 -13.31 -5.34
N ARG A 131 23.09 -12.04 -5.59
CA ARG A 131 23.90 -11.14 -6.43
C ARG A 131 25.25 -10.86 -5.78
N ALA A 132 25.28 -10.62 -4.46
CA ALA A 132 26.51 -10.38 -3.72
C ALA A 132 27.41 -11.63 -3.72
N GLU A 133 26.84 -12.81 -3.54
CA GLU A 133 27.57 -14.08 -3.63
C GLU A 133 28.12 -14.33 -5.04
N ALA A 134 27.31 -14.08 -6.08
CA ALA A 134 27.75 -14.22 -7.47
C ALA A 134 28.92 -13.28 -7.80
N ALA A 135 28.86 -12.01 -7.37
CA ALA A 135 29.93 -11.05 -7.58
C ALA A 135 31.22 -11.44 -6.83
N ARG A 136 31.10 -11.98 -5.61
CA ARG A 136 32.27 -12.49 -4.87
C ARG A 136 32.90 -13.71 -5.55
N ALA A 137 32.08 -14.62 -6.08
CA ALA A 137 32.57 -15.78 -6.81
C ALA A 137 33.28 -15.38 -8.11
N GLU A 138 32.69 -14.43 -8.86
CA GLU A 138 33.30 -13.88 -10.07
C GLU A 138 34.64 -13.18 -9.77
N GLN A 139 34.70 -12.37 -8.70
CA GLN A 139 35.96 -11.75 -8.29
C GLN A 139 37.03 -12.78 -7.91
N ALA A 140 36.65 -13.84 -7.18
CA ALA A 140 37.59 -14.90 -6.81
C ALA A 140 38.12 -15.65 -8.05
N GLU A 141 37.28 -15.92 -9.05
CA GLU A 141 37.71 -16.51 -10.32
C GLU A 141 38.68 -15.59 -11.09
N LEU A 142 38.42 -14.28 -11.11
CA LEU A 142 39.31 -13.29 -11.73
C LEU A 142 40.66 -13.19 -11.00
N ASP A 143 40.65 -13.20 -9.68
CA ASP A 143 41.87 -13.16 -8.86
C ASP A 143 42.72 -14.43 -9.10
N GLU A 144 42.10 -15.62 -9.16
CA GLU A 144 42.79 -16.88 -9.51
C GLU A 144 43.42 -16.84 -10.91
N LEU A 145 42.73 -16.25 -11.89
CA LEU A 145 43.27 -16.05 -13.24
C LEU A 145 44.44 -15.07 -13.25
N ALA A 146 44.42 -14.04 -12.41
CA ALA A 146 45.51 -13.06 -12.29
C ALA A 146 46.74 -13.64 -11.55
N LEU A 147 46.52 -14.55 -10.60
CA LEU A 147 47.57 -15.25 -9.84
C LEU A 147 48.22 -16.40 -10.62
N ARG A 148 47.61 -16.87 -11.72
CA ARG A 148 48.31 -17.73 -12.69
C ARG A 148 49.39 -16.89 -13.38
N PRO A 149 50.68 -17.13 -13.13
CA PRO A 149 51.71 -16.41 -13.85
C PRO A 149 51.52 -16.76 -15.32
N SER A 150 51.41 -15.74 -16.18
CA SER A 150 51.54 -15.93 -17.61
C SER A 150 52.92 -16.52 -17.87
N GLY A 151 53.00 -17.84 -17.90
CA GLY A 151 54.18 -18.54 -18.36
C GLY A 151 54.48 -18.05 -19.77
N ALA A 152 55.68 -17.51 -19.94
CA ALA A 152 56.27 -17.05 -21.19
C ALA A 152 55.76 -15.71 -21.76
N TYR A 153 56.29 -14.61 -21.23
CA TYR A 153 56.78 -13.53 -22.10
C TYR A 153 58.11 -12.99 -21.57
N GLY A 154 59.17 -13.30 -22.32
CA GLY A 154 60.35 -12.45 -22.54
C GLY A 154 61.18 -12.04 -21.33
N ALA A 155 62.26 -12.77 -21.10
CA ALA A 155 63.47 -12.16 -20.55
C ALA A 155 63.87 -10.95 -21.42
N VAL A 156 63.72 -9.74 -20.88
CA VAL A 156 64.44 -8.56 -21.38
C VAL A 156 65.13 -7.93 -20.18
N ALA A 157 66.40 -8.27 -20.02
CA ALA A 157 67.33 -7.45 -19.26
C ALA A 157 67.57 -6.14 -20.04
N PRO A 158 67.67 -5.00 -19.34
CA PRO A 158 68.81 -4.15 -19.66
C PRO A 158 69.54 -3.66 -18.41
N HIS A 159 70.84 -3.97 -18.45
CA HIS A 159 71.98 -3.13 -18.11
C HIS A 159 71.89 -2.19 -16.89
N ARG A 160 72.65 -2.62 -15.88
CA ARG A 160 73.23 -1.87 -14.78
C ARG A 160 73.93 -0.59 -15.28
N VAL A 161 73.43 0.58 -14.89
CA VAL A 161 74.18 1.85 -14.93
C VAL A 161 74.49 2.27 -13.49
N LEU A 162 75.78 2.39 -13.20
CA LEU A 162 76.32 2.91 -11.96
C LEU A 162 76.42 4.43 -12.01
N ALA A 163 76.21 5.02 -10.83
CA ALA A 163 76.81 6.24 -10.31
C ALA A 163 76.32 7.61 -10.81
N GLY A 164 75.82 8.39 -9.84
CA GLY A 164 75.60 9.82 -9.92
C GLY A 164 75.05 10.37 -8.60
N MET A 165 75.94 10.61 -7.64
CA MET A 165 75.65 11.32 -6.38
C MET A 165 75.28 12.78 -6.62
N ALA A 166 74.25 13.29 -5.93
CA ALA A 166 74.17 14.64 -5.32
C ALA A 166 72.81 14.74 -4.59
N HIS A 167 72.76 14.68 -3.25
CA HIS A 167 72.81 15.80 -2.30
C HIS A 167 71.56 16.72 -2.25
N LEU A 168 71.01 16.80 -1.02
CA LEU A 168 70.39 17.95 -0.33
C LEU A 168 68.90 18.31 -0.54
N GLY A 169 68.22 18.50 0.62
CA GLY A 169 67.03 19.35 0.79
C GLY A 169 65.75 18.59 1.23
N MET A 170 65.55 18.26 2.51
CA MET A 170 64.88 19.07 3.57
C MET A 170 63.49 19.63 3.23
N ALA A 171 62.52 19.12 4.00
CA ALA A 171 61.34 19.79 4.59
C ALA A 171 60.18 20.29 3.71
N GLY A 172 58.96 20.07 4.23
CA GLY A 172 57.77 20.84 3.85
C GLY A 172 56.49 20.01 3.77
N THR A 173 55.92 19.63 4.92
CA THR A 173 54.64 20.17 5.43
C THR A 173 53.39 19.87 4.61
N SER A 174 52.58 18.98 5.20
CA SER A 174 51.15 18.78 5.01
C SER A 174 50.37 20.08 4.88
N HIS A 175 49.47 20.17 3.91
CA HIS A 175 48.27 20.99 4.04
C HIS A 175 47.05 20.30 3.41
N LEU A 176 46.09 20.00 4.29
CA LEU A 176 44.69 19.74 4.01
C LEU A 176 44.04 20.98 3.37
N GLY A 177 43.28 20.78 2.29
CA GLY A 177 42.17 21.65 1.86
C GLY A 177 41.09 20.70 1.31
N LEU A 178 39.89 20.53 1.88
CA LEU A 178 38.90 21.46 2.42
C LEU A 178 38.34 22.41 1.34
N ALA A 179 37.37 21.89 0.60
CA ALA A 179 36.40 22.68 -0.18
C ALA A 179 35.02 22.02 -0.07
N ALA A 180 34.37 22.23 1.07
CA ALA A 180 32.93 22.08 1.21
C ALA A 180 32.30 23.40 0.75
N THR A 181 31.66 23.40 -0.42
CA THR A 181 30.85 24.54 -0.87
C THR A 181 29.39 24.14 -0.76
N GLY A 182 28.74 24.67 0.27
CA GLY A 182 27.29 24.65 0.39
C GLY A 182 26.67 25.73 -0.51
N HIS A 183 25.60 25.37 -1.22
CA HIS A 183 24.60 26.35 -1.64
C HIS A 183 23.26 26.03 -1.02
N ARG A 184 22.91 26.92 -0.10
CA ARG A 184 21.66 27.12 0.60
C ARG A 184 20.70 27.85 -0.34
N SER A 185 19.55 27.26 -0.67
CA SER A 185 18.39 28.01 -1.16
C SER A 185 17.23 27.82 -0.18
N LEU A 186 16.93 28.90 0.54
CA LEU A 186 15.73 29.10 1.35
C LEU A 186 14.57 29.57 0.47
N VAL A 187 13.36 29.58 1.08
CA VAL A 187 12.13 30.33 0.73
C VAL A 187 11.14 29.49 -0.12
N ARG A 188 9.86 29.26 0.21
CA ARG A 188 8.94 29.80 1.24
C ARG A 188 7.68 28.93 1.37
N SER A 189 7.13 28.92 2.59
CA SER A 189 5.70 28.99 3.00
C SER A 189 4.63 28.06 2.41
N GLY A 190 4.02 27.30 3.33
CA GLY A 190 2.64 26.81 3.26
C GLY A 190 2.19 26.25 4.62
N HIS A 191 1.55 27.08 5.44
CA HIS A 191 0.89 26.72 6.71
C HIS A 191 -0.18 25.63 6.51
N PRO A 192 -0.35 24.69 7.46
CA PRO A 192 -1.64 24.11 7.78
C PRO A 192 -2.21 24.76 9.05
N GLY A 193 -3.26 25.57 8.88
CA GLY A 193 -4.11 26.00 9.98
C GLY A 193 -5.10 24.91 10.34
N THR A 194 -5.03 24.44 11.58
CA THR A 194 -6.13 23.80 12.31
C THR A 194 -7.14 24.87 12.76
N PRO A 195 -8.41 24.48 12.94
CA PRO A 195 -9.01 24.76 14.24
C PRO A 195 -9.90 23.61 14.79
N GLU A 196 -10.01 23.63 16.13
CA GLU A 196 -11.13 23.16 16.98
C GLU A 196 -11.47 21.65 16.95
N ALA A 197 -11.20 20.85 17.98
CA ALA A 197 -11.52 20.98 19.41
C ALA A 197 -13.00 21.27 19.69
N LEU A 198 -13.85 20.26 19.50
CA LEU A 198 -15.07 20.08 20.29
C LEU A 198 -15.02 18.73 20.98
N ALA A 199 -14.48 18.75 22.20
CA ALA A 199 -14.70 17.72 23.19
C ALA A 199 -16.11 17.89 23.75
N LEU A 200 -17.04 17.02 23.34
CA LEU A 200 -18.29 16.82 24.06
C LEU A 200 -18.09 15.65 25.02
N HIS A 201 -18.02 16.03 26.30
CA HIS A 201 -18.14 15.16 27.45
C HIS A 201 -19.42 14.32 27.35
N LEU A 202 -19.27 13.00 27.17
CA LEU A 202 -20.29 12.04 27.62
C LEU A 202 -19.81 11.46 28.94
N THR A 203 -20.29 12.11 30.01
CA THR A 203 -20.31 11.58 31.36
C THR A 203 -21.09 10.28 31.39
N THR A 204 -20.44 9.21 31.81
CA THR A 204 -21.06 7.99 32.30
C THR A 204 -21.89 8.29 33.56
N PRO A 205 -23.16 7.83 33.67
CA PRO A 205 -23.72 7.56 34.98
C PRO A 205 -23.42 6.11 35.36
N THR A 206 -22.51 5.97 36.31
CA THR A 206 -22.49 4.88 37.29
C THR A 206 -23.89 4.66 37.87
N GLY A 207 -24.40 3.44 37.73
CA GLY A 207 -25.61 2.96 38.39
C GLY A 207 -25.40 1.53 38.89
N LYS A 208 -24.69 1.41 40.02
CA LYS A 208 -24.73 0.25 40.93
C LYS A 208 -25.48 0.74 42.16
N GLU A 209 -26.62 0.11 42.46
CA GLU A 209 -27.38 0.02 43.73
C GLU A 209 -28.76 -0.52 43.31
N GLU A 210 -29.46 -1.51 43.87
CA GLU A 210 -29.36 -2.42 45.02
C GLU A 210 -30.41 -3.51 44.69
N ALA A 211 -30.12 -4.82 44.76
CA ALA A 211 -30.36 -5.64 45.95
C ALA A 211 -31.70 -5.37 46.67
N ARG A 212 -32.78 -6.07 46.25
CA ARG A 212 -33.75 -6.71 47.13
C ARG A 212 -34.55 -7.77 46.39
#